data_AF-A0A4Q9GAP1-F1
#
_entry.id   AF-A0A4Q9GAP1-F1
#
_cell.length_a   1.000
_cell.length_b   1.000
_cell.length_c   1.000
_cell.angle_alpha   90.00
_cell.angle_beta   90.00
_cell.angle_gamma   90.00
#
_symmetry.space_group_name_H-M   'P 1'
#
loop_
_entity.id
_entity.type
_entity.pdbx_description
1 polymer ?
#
loop_
_entity_poly.entity_id
_entity_poly.type
_entity_poly.pdbx_seq_one_letter_code
_entity_poly.pdbx_strand_id
1 'polypeptide(L)'
;MLKSLRKVMVIGYMALERVAQSQTYNKYFYVKYEPLINKRYGQAMLNDPENWPEFKDLIYDTTFKVLQGGSLDIQKFRKLIMSHLTFPEKAWATKETL
;
A
#
# COMPACT_ATOMS: atom_id res chain seq x y z
N MET A 1 0.46 17.03 -3.59
CA MET A 1 -0.46 16.12 -4.29
C MET A 1 0.21 14.79 -4.64
N LEU A 2 1.17 14.77 -5.56
CA LEU A 2 1.82 13.55 -6.07
C LEU A 2 2.56 12.72 -4.99
N LYS A 3 3.23 13.37 -4.03
CA LYS A 3 3.92 12.69 -2.91
C LYS A 3 2.95 11.88 -2.04
N SER A 4 1.76 12.42 -1.74
CA SER A 4 0.74 11.72 -0.96
C SER A 4 0.16 10.53 -1.72
N LEU A 5 -0.11 10.69 -3.02
CA LEU A 5 -0.57 9.58 -3.86
C LEU A 5 0.48 8.47 -3.92
N ARG A 6 1.74 8.80 -4.25
CA ARG A 6 2.85 7.84 -4.27
C ARG A 6 2.97 7.08 -2.96
N LYS A 7 2.86 7.78 -1.83
CA LYS A 7 2.86 7.15 -0.50
C LYS A 7 1.71 6.13 -0.37
N VAL A 8 0.48 6.50 -0.69
CA VAL A 8 -0.69 5.60 -0.59
C VAL A 8 -0.51 4.37 -1.49
N MET A 9 -0.05 4.57 -2.74
CA MET A 9 0.20 3.50 -3.69
C MET A 9 1.25 2.52 -3.17
N VAL A 10 2.39 3.04 -2.69
CA VAL A 10 3.47 2.19 -2.16
C VAL A 10 2.99 1.33 -0.98
N ILE A 11 2.13 1.88 -0.12
CA ILE A 11 1.53 1.14 0.99
C ILE A 11 0.64 0.00 0.49
N GLY A 12 -0.22 0.26 -0.49
CA GLY A 12 -1.05 -0.78 -1.10
C GLY A 12 -0.23 -1.87 -1.77
N TYR A 13 0.82 -1.50 -2.50
CA TYR A 13 1.72 -2.46 -3.14
C TYR A 13 2.48 -3.34 -2.14
N MET A 14 2.86 -2.81 -0.97
CA MET A 14 3.46 -3.62 0.10
C MET A 14 2.47 -4.62 0.68
N ALA A 15 1.21 -4.23 0.86
CA ALA A 15 0.19 -5.14 1.36
C ALA A 15 -0.08 -6.30 0.38
N LEU A 16 -0.12 -6.00 -0.93
CA LEU A 16 -0.25 -7.02 -1.98
C LEU A 16 0.96 -7.96 -2.05
N GLU A 17 2.18 -7.43 -1.94
CA GLU A 17 3.40 -8.23 -2.01
C GLU A 17 3.45 -9.33 -0.94
N ARG A 18 2.80 -9.12 0.21
CA ARG A 18 2.68 -10.10 1.29
C ARG A 18 1.67 -11.22 1.02
N VAL A 19 0.86 -11.09 -0.04
CA VAL A 19 -0.04 -12.14 -0.50
C VAL A 19 0.59 -12.81 -1.73
N ALA A 20 1.12 -14.02 -1.54
CA ALA A 20 1.86 -14.74 -2.57
C ALA A 20 1.01 -14.96 -3.86
N GLN A 21 -0.28 -15.22 -3.68
CA GLN A 21 -1.26 -15.44 -4.75
C GLN A 21 -1.50 -14.19 -5.59
N SER A 22 -1.23 -13.00 -5.05
CA SER A 22 -1.40 -11.75 -5.80
C SER A 22 -0.42 -11.63 -6.97
N GLN A 23 0.67 -12.42 -6.96
CA GLN A 23 1.74 -12.40 -7.96
C GLN A 23 2.25 -10.98 -8.22
N THR A 24 2.22 -10.12 -7.20
CA THR A 24 2.66 -8.73 -7.32
C THR A 24 4.18 -8.69 -7.15
N TYR A 25 4.90 -8.92 -8.25
CA TYR A 25 6.37 -8.98 -8.27
C TYR A 25 7.00 -7.60 -8.05
N ASN A 26 7.14 -7.20 -6.79
CA ASN A 26 7.61 -5.87 -6.39
C ASN A 26 9.09 -5.81 -5.97
N LYS A 27 9.90 -6.83 -6.31
CA LYS A 27 11.32 -6.93 -5.87
C LYS A 27 12.13 -5.65 -6.12
N TYR A 28 11.92 -4.98 -7.26
CA TYR A 28 12.59 -3.72 -7.59
C TYR A 28 11.82 -2.47 -7.14
N PHE A 29 10.52 -2.61 -6.90
CA PHE A 29 9.66 -1.54 -6.42
C PHE A 29 10.03 -1.19 -4.97
N TYR A 30 10.28 -2.19 -4.12
CA TYR A 30 10.70 -1.97 -2.74
C TYR A 30 12.00 -1.16 -2.67
N VAL A 31 13.07 -1.61 -3.34
CA VAL A 31 14.39 -0.95 -3.31
C VAL A 31 14.32 0.51 -3.76
N LYS A 32 13.50 0.81 -4.77
CA LYS A 32 13.38 2.17 -5.32
C LYS A 32 12.58 3.12 -4.42
N TYR A 33 11.61 2.60 -3.67
CA TYR A 33 10.66 3.42 -2.92
C TYR A 33 10.77 3.29 -1.40
N GLU A 34 11.59 2.37 -0.89
CA GLU A 34 11.91 2.20 0.53
C GLU A 34 12.23 3.51 1.25
N PRO A 35 13.02 4.46 0.70
CA PRO A 35 13.30 5.74 1.36
C PRO A 35 12.05 6.62 1.58
N LEU A 36 10.97 6.36 0.84
CA LEU A 36 9.69 7.08 0.95
C LEU A 36 8.74 6.44 1.96
N ILE A 37 9.07 5.25 2.48
CA ILE A 37 8.23 4.45 3.35
C ILE A 37 8.55 4.79 4.80
N ASN A 38 7.59 5.41 5.50
CA ASN A 38 7.67 5.48 6.96
C ASN A 38 7.55 4.07 7.53
N LYS A 39 8.44 3.72 8.49
CA LYS A 39 8.53 2.40 9.15
C LYS A 39 7.17 1.81 9.55
N ARG A 40 6.22 2.65 9.99
CA ARG A 40 4.85 2.23 10.34
C ARG A 40 4.13 1.52 9.20
N TYR A 41 4.34 1.95 7.96
CA TYR A 41 3.66 1.38 6.80
C TYR A 41 4.43 0.24 6.13
N GLY A 42 5.71 0.03 6.49
CA GLY A 42 6.50 -1.12 5.99
C GLY A 42 5.90 -2.48 6.35
N GLN A 43 4.99 -2.50 7.33
CA GLN A 43 4.27 -3.68 7.80
C GLN A 43 2.80 -3.70 7.38
N ALA A 44 2.41 -2.91 6.38
CA ALA A 44 1.04 -2.94 5.87
C ALA A 44 0.66 -4.35 5.38
N MET A 45 -0.50 -4.84 5.81
CA MET A 45 -1.07 -6.11 5.41
C MET A 45 -2.53 -5.90 5.02
N LEU A 46 -3.08 -6.75 4.14
CA LEU A 46 -4.53 -6.76 3.90
C LEU A 46 -5.25 -7.21 5.18
N ASN A 47 -6.41 -6.61 5.45
CA ASN A 47 -7.31 -7.05 6.52
C ASN A 47 -7.81 -8.48 6.28
N ASP A 48 -8.09 -8.77 5.01
CA ASP A 48 -8.50 -10.07 4.52
C ASP A 48 -7.63 -10.40 3.30
N PRO A 49 -6.66 -11.32 3.44
CA PRO A 49 -5.80 -11.73 2.35
C PRO A 49 -6.55 -12.32 1.14
N GLU A 50 -7.73 -12.90 1.32
CA GLU A 50 -8.50 -13.49 0.22
C GLU A 50 -9.09 -12.43 -0.72
N ASN A 51 -9.34 -11.22 -0.21
CA ASN A 51 -9.81 -10.06 -1.00
C ASN A 51 -8.68 -9.34 -1.75
N TRP A 52 -7.55 -10.00 -1.95
CA TRP A 52 -6.44 -9.44 -2.73
C TRP A 52 -6.82 -9.08 -4.18
N PRO A 53 -7.71 -9.82 -4.90
CA PRO A 53 -8.07 -9.47 -6.27
C PRO A 53 -8.76 -8.11 -6.34
N GLU A 54 -9.79 -7.89 -5.51
CA GLU A 54 -10.56 -6.66 -5.46
C GLU A 54 -9.69 -5.47 -5.06
N PHE A 55 -8.77 -5.69 -4.11
CA PHE A 55 -7.82 -4.65 -3.70
C PHE A 55 -6.82 -4.31 -4.81
N LYS A 56 -6.37 -5.30 -5.58
CA LYS A 56 -5.47 -5.11 -6.73
C LYS A 56 -6.17 -4.35 -7.85
N ASP A 57 -7.41 -4.70 -8.16
CA ASP A 57 -8.23 -4.01 -9.15
C ASP A 57 -8.44 -2.55 -8.74
N LEU A 58 -8.76 -2.26 -7.48
CA LEU A 58 -8.86 -0.90 -6.95
C LEU A 58 -7.59 -0.06 -7.23
N ILE A 59 -6.41 -0.62 -7.00
CA ILE A 59 -5.12 0.05 -7.24
C ILE A 59 -4.91 0.28 -8.74
N TYR A 60 -5.20 -0.72 -9.57
CA TYR A 60 -4.96 -0.68 -11.01
C TYR A 60 -5.94 0.25 -11.72
N ASP A 61 -7.24 0.17 -11.41
CA ASP A 61 -8.27 1.05 -11.94
C ASP A 61 -8.00 2.51 -11.58
N THR A 62 -7.60 2.77 -10.33
CA THR A 62 -7.24 4.12 -9.90
C THR A 62 -6.03 4.63 -10.68
N THR A 63 -5.01 3.79 -10.88
CA THR A 63 -3.82 4.15 -11.64
C THR A 63 -4.17 4.45 -13.10
N PHE A 64 -4.95 3.57 -13.72
CA PHE A 64 -5.37 3.70 -15.11
C PHE A 64 -6.20 4.96 -15.32
N LYS A 65 -7.21 5.20 -14.47
CA LYS A 65 -8.03 6.41 -14.50
C LYS A 65 -7.18 7.68 -14.42
N VAL A 66 -6.20 7.72 -13.51
CA VAL A 66 -5.31 8.89 -13.35
C VAL A 66 -4.42 9.08 -14.58
N LEU A 67 -3.87 8.00 -15.14
CA LEU A 67 -3.03 8.05 -16.34
C LEU A 67 -3.80 8.55 -17.57
N GLN A 68 -5.11 8.30 -17.63
CA GLN A 68 -6.01 8.82 -18.67
C GLN A 68 -6.41 10.29 -18.47
N GLY A 69 -5.83 10.99 -17.48
CA GLY A 69 -6.16 12.38 -17.17
C GLY A 69 -7.39 12.55 -16.27
N GLY A 70 -7.94 11.45 -15.74
CA GLY A 70 -9.04 11.49 -14.78
C GLY A 70 -8.63 12.16 -13.47
N SER A 71 -9.56 12.89 -12.85
CA SER A 71 -9.35 13.47 -11.53
C SER A 71 -9.42 12.39 -10.44
N LEU A 72 -8.54 12.52 -9.45
CA LEU A 72 -8.51 11.65 -8.27
C LEU A 72 -8.65 12.48 -7.00
N ASP A 73 -9.68 12.18 -6.23
CA ASP A 73 -9.75 12.61 -4.83
C ASP A 73 -8.81 11.72 -3.99
N ILE A 74 -7.62 12.25 -3.73
CA ILE A 74 -6.58 11.56 -2.97
C ILE A 74 -7.02 11.29 -1.53
N GLN A 75 -7.85 12.15 -0.92
CA GLN A 75 -8.28 11.93 0.46
C GLN A 75 -9.26 10.76 0.54
N LYS A 76 -10.23 10.71 -0.38
CA LYS A 76 -11.17 9.58 -0.48
C LYS A 76 -10.45 8.28 -0.83
N PHE A 77 -9.55 8.33 -1.82
CA PHE A 77 -8.74 7.18 -2.20
C PHE A 77 -7.86 6.67 -1.05
N ARG A 78 -7.21 7.58 -0.31
CA ARG A 78 -6.43 7.21 0.88
C ARG A 78 -7.29 6.53 1.93
N LYS A 79 -8.48 7.04 2.24
CA LYS A 79 -9.38 6.43 3.22
C LYS A 79 -9.77 5.01 2.78
N LEU A 80 -10.10 4.85 1.50
CA LEU A 80 -10.46 3.56 0.92
C LEU A 80 -9.30 2.57 0.99
N ILE A 81 -8.10 2.94 0.53
CA ILE A 81 -6.92 2.07 0.65
C ILE A 81 -6.68 1.68 2.11
N MET A 82 -6.70 2.65 3.03
CA MET A 82 -6.42 2.39 4.44
C MET A 82 -7.49 1.51 5.11
N SER A 83 -8.75 1.50 4.65
CA SER A 83 -9.79 0.62 5.20
C SER A 83 -9.62 -0.85 4.84
N HIS A 84 -8.81 -1.16 3.83
CA HIS A 84 -8.44 -2.55 3.49
C HIS A 84 -7.19 -3.04 4.24
N LEU A 85 -6.54 -2.18 5.04
CA LEU A 85 -5.22 -2.45 5.58
C LEU A 85 -5.17 -2.51 7.10
N THR A 86 -4.41 -3.48 7.60
CA THR A 86 -3.99 -3.58 8.99
C THR A 86 -2.51 -3.21 9.12
N PHE A 87 -2.16 -2.74 10.31
CA PHE A 87 -0.81 -2.38 10.69
C PHE A 87 -0.49 -3.05 12.02
N PRO A 88 0.02 -4.30 12.02
CA PRO A 88 0.33 -5.01 13.25
C PRO A 88 1.35 -4.22 14.09
N GLU A 89 1.03 -4.00 15.37
CA GLU A 89 1.81 -3.17 16.31
C GLU A 89 3.21 -3.73 16.64
N LYS A 90 3.40 -5.06 16.49
CA LYS A 90 4.53 -5.80 17.07
C LYS A 90 5.92 -5.59 16.44
N ALA A 91 6.09 -4.68 15.49
CA ALA A 91 7.40 -4.47 14.85
C ALA A 91 8.17 -3.21 15.32
N TRP A 92 7.57 -2.35 16.14
CA TRP A 92 8.21 -1.10 16.61
C TRP A 92 8.48 -1.08 18.11
N ALA A 93 7.77 -1.90 18.90
CA ALA A 93 7.86 -1.92 20.36
C ALA A 93 9.14 -2.60 20.90
N THR A 94 9.86 -3.37 20.10
CA THR A 94 11.02 -4.16 20.56
C THR A 94 12.36 -3.43 20.48
N LYS A 95 12.39 -2.11 20.68
CA LYS A 95 13.65 -1.35 20.86
C LYS A 95 13.60 -0.30 21.98
N GLU A 96 12.65 -0.37 22.90
CA GLU A 96 12.65 0.45 24.13
C GLU A 96 12.37 -0.42 25.37
N THR A 97 13.22 -1.42 25.57
CA THR A 97 13.46 -1.99 26.90
C THR A 97 14.97 -2.20 27.00
N LEU A 98 15.64 -1.10 27.36
CA LEU A 98 16.96 -1.11 28.01
C LEU A 98 16.82 -1.72 29.41
#